data_AF-A0A9E3KZN8-F1
#
_entry.id   AF-A0A9E3KZN8-F1
#
_cell.length_a   1.000
_cell.length_b   1.000
_cell.length_c   1.000
_cell.angle_alpha   90.00
_cell.angle_beta   90.00
_cell.angle_gamma   90.00
#
_symmetry.space_group_name_H-M   'P 1'
#
loop_
_entity.id
_entity.type
_entity.pdbx_description
1 polymer ?
#
loop_
_entity_poly.entity_id
_entity_poly.type
_entity_poly.pdbx_seq_one_letter_code
_entity_poly.pdbx_strand_id
1 'polypeptide(L)'
;MDADKHFVVGIFNDEDVLLNGIRKVRSSGVKIQEVYSPFPVHGIDEALGYKKSRLPIAAFLFGMTGTSLALLMQIWMLGYDWPMIIGGKNFASLPPFIPVTFE
;
A
#
# COMPACT_ATOMS: atom_id res chain seq x y z
N MET A 1 -26.60 -2.58 -3.45
CA MET A 1 -27.06 -2.16 -2.11
C MET A 1 -28.50 -2.62 -1.99
N ASP A 2 -28.82 -3.46 -1.01
CA ASP A 2 -30.21 -3.92 -0.79
C ASP A 2 -31.11 -2.70 -0.59
N ALA A 3 -32.16 -2.57 -1.40
CA ALA A 3 -33.06 -1.41 -1.39
C ALA A 3 -33.87 -1.26 -0.09
N ASP A 4 -33.86 -2.28 0.78
CA ASP A 4 -34.72 -2.39 1.96
C ASP A 4 -33.97 -2.15 3.30
N LYS A 5 -32.71 -1.67 3.26
CA LYS A 5 -31.93 -1.36 4.47
C LYS A 5 -31.98 0.13 4.78
N HIS A 6 -32.54 0.47 5.94
CA HIS A 6 -32.52 1.83 6.47
C HIS A 6 -31.25 2.07 7.30
N PHE A 7 -30.59 3.20 7.08
CA PHE A 7 -29.41 3.64 7.82
C PHE A 7 -29.70 4.96 8.53
N VAL A 8 -29.14 5.12 9.74
CA VAL A 8 -29.14 6.39 10.46
C VAL A 8 -27.82 7.11 10.16
N VAL A 9 -27.90 8.35 9.70
CA VAL A 9 -26.74 9.18 9.39
C VAL A 9 -26.63 10.30 10.42
N GLY A 10 -25.50 10.35 11.13
CA GLY A 10 -25.15 11.46 12.01
C GLY A 10 -24.25 12.45 11.27
N ILE A 11 -24.61 13.73 11.29
CA ILE A 11 -23.80 14.81 10.70
C ILE A 11 -23.08 15.53 11.84
N PHE A 12 -21.77 15.70 11.69
CA PHE A 12 -20.90 16.34 12.68
C PHE A 12 -20.17 17.52 12.04
N ASN A 13 -19.93 18.57 12.81
CA ASN A 13 -19.25 19.79 12.36
C ASN A 13 -17.77 19.84 12.74
N ASP A 14 -17.31 18.90 13.57
CA ASP A 14 -16.00 18.93 14.21
C ASP A 14 -15.44 17.50 14.35
N GLU A 15 -14.12 17.36 14.15
CA GLU A 15 -13.43 16.06 14.13
C GLU A 15 -13.34 15.41 15.52
N ASP A 16 -13.16 16.19 16.58
CA ASP A 16 -13.07 15.67 17.95
C ASP A 16 -14.43 15.16 18.42
N VAL A 17 -15.50 15.87 18.04
CA VAL A 17 -16.89 15.45 18.32
C VAL A 17 -17.20 14.14 17.58
N LEU A 18 -16.77 14.03 16.32
CA LEU A 18 -16.91 12.82 15.52
C LEU A 18 -16.18 11.63 16.17
N LEU A 19 -14.89 11.80 16.52
CA LEU A 19 -14.08 10.74 17.14
C LEU A 19 -14.67 10.25 18.47
N ASN A 20 -15.11 11.18 19.32
CA ASN A 20 -15.77 10.84 20.58
C ASN A 20 -17.11 10.13 20.35
N GLY A 21 -17.87 10.55 19.33
CA GLY A 21 -19.10 9.90 18.90
C GLY A 21 -18.87 8.45 18.46
N ILE A 22 -17.88 8.21 17.59
CA ILE A 22 -17.49 6.88 17.12
C ILE A 22 -17.17 5.96 18.31
N ARG A 23 -16.37 6.44 19.27
CA ARG A 23 -15.99 5.66 20.46
C ARG A 23 -17.21 5.25 21.29
N LYS A 24 -18.15 6.18 21.53
CA LYS A 24 -19.38 5.91 22.30
C LYS A 24 -20.33 4.94 21.60
N VAL A 25 -20.52 5.11 20.29
CA VAL A 25 -21.40 4.24 19.48
C VAL A 25 -20.82 2.83 19.37
N ARG A 26 -19.51 2.72 19.23
CA ARG A 26 -18.84 1.43 19.24
C ARG A 26 -18.91 0.75 20.61
N SER A 27 -18.74 1.51 21.70
CA SER A 27 -18.85 0.97 23.07
C SER A 27 -20.26 0.50 23.42
N SER A 28 -21.30 1.07 22.79
CA SER A 28 -22.68 0.60 22.95
C SER A 28 -23.01 -0.65 22.11
N GLY A 29 -22.03 -1.21 21.40
CA GLY A 29 -22.19 -2.44 20.61
C GLY A 29 -22.84 -2.22 19.24
N VAL A 30 -23.09 -0.98 18.84
CA VAL A 30 -23.65 -0.67 17.52
C VAL A 30 -22.56 -0.76 16.47
N LYS A 31 -22.81 -1.57 15.42
CA LYS A 31 -21.89 -1.71 14.30
C LYS A 31 -22.02 -0.52 13.35
N ILE A 32 -21.02 0.35 13.38
CA ILE A 32 -20.85 1.44 12.41
C ILE A 32 -20.49 0.82 11.06
N GLN A 33 -21.19 1.21 10.00
CA GLN A 33 -20.94 0.70 8.65
C GLN A 33 -19.86 1.51 7.95
N GLU A 34 -20.03 2.83 7.88
CA GLU A 34 -19.12 3.74 7.20
C GLU A 34 -19.06 5.09 7.92
N VAL A 35 -17.92 5.76 7.78
CA VAL A 35 -17.70 7.14 8.23
C VAL A 35 -17.12 7.91 7.05
N TYR A 36 -17.79 8.99 6.68
CA TYR A 36 -17.36 9.85 5.58
C TYR A 36 -16.74 11.11 6.15
N SER A 37 -15.53 11.46 5.67
CA SER A 37 -14.83 12.68 6.04
C SER A 37 -14.26 13.34 4.78
N PRO A 38 -14.34 14.67 4.64
CA PRO A 38 -13.75 15.39 3.51
C PRO A 38 -12.22 15.37 3.51
N PHE A 39 -11.59 14.99 4.61
CA PHE A 39 -10.13 14.87 4.76
C PHE A 39 -9.74 13.69 5.67
N PRO A 40 -8.48 13.23 5.64
CA PRO A 40 -8.00 12.19 6.55
C PRO A 40 -7.95 12.71 7.99
N VAL A 41 -8.75 12.13 8.87
CA VAL A 41 -8.73 12.43 10.31
C VAL A 41 -7.87 11.38 11.02
N HIS A 42 -6.88 11.83 11.78
CA HIS A 42 -5.98 10.94 12.49
C HIS A 42 -6.71 10.13 13.58
N GLY A 43 -6.46 8.83 13.64
CA GLY A 43 -7.04 7.95 14.67
C GLY A 43 -8.46 7.47 14.41
N ILE A 44 -9.10 7.84 13.28
CA ILE A 44 -10.39 7.26 12.87
C ILE A 44 -10.29 5.74 12.72
N ASP A 45 -9.23 5.24 12.08
CA ASP A 45 -9.04 3.79 11.86
C ASP A 45 -9.00 3.01 13.17
N GLU A 46 -8.34 3.55 14.19
CA GLU A 46 -8.26 2.96 15.51
C GLU A 46 -9.61 3.03 16.25
N ALA A 47 -10.27 4.18 16.17
CA ALA A 47 -11.60 4.40 16.74
C ALA A 47 -12.65 3.45 16.15
N LEU A 48 -12.59 3.21 14.83
CA LEU A 48 -13.44 2.23 14.12
C LEU A 48 -13.00 0.79 14.34
N GLY A 49 -11.73 0.57 14.67
CA GLY A 49 -11.16 -0.76 14.90
C GLY A 49 -10.82 -1.49 13.61
N TYR A 50 -10.49 -0.75 12.56
CA TYR A 50 -10.03 -1.33 11.31
C TYR A 50 -8.68 -2.03 11.49
N LYS A 51 -8.55 -3.18 10.84
CA LYS A 51 -7.27 -3.87 10.77
C LYS A 51 -6.38 -3.11 9.80
N LYS A 52 -5.08 -3.03 10.12
CA LYS A 52 -4.09 -2.45 9.20
C LYS A 52 -4.17 -3.13 7.83
N SER A 53 -4.13 -2.32 6.78
CA SER A 53 -4.15 -2.82 5.40
C SER A 53 -2.94 -3.71 5.13
N ARG A 54 -3.15 -4.76 4.32
CA ARG A 54 -2.08 -5.67 3.86
C ARG A 54 -1.37 -5.15 2.61
N LEU A 55 -1.75 -3.96 2.12
CA LEU A 55 -1.17 -3.35 0.92
C LEU A 55 0.36 -3.17 0.99
N PRO A 56 0.98 -2.76 2.12
CA PRO A 56 2.43 -2.63 2.19
C PRO A 56 3.16 -3.96 1.97
N ILE A 57 2.59 -5.07 2.44
CA ILE A 57 3.18 -6.40 2.27
C ILE A 57 3.13 -6.80 0.79
N ALA A 58 1.99 -6.58 0.13
CA ALA A 58 1.85 -6.85 -1.30
C ALA A 58 2.83 -5.99 -2.13
N ALA A 59 2.93 -4.69 -1.83
CA ALA A 59 3.85 -3.79 -2.48
C ALA A 59 5.31 -4.23 -2.33
N PHE A 60 5.71 -4.68 -1.12
CA PHE A 60 7.05 -5.20 -0.88
C PHE A 60 7.35 -6.46 -1.68
N LEU A 61 6.41 -7.40 -1.76
CA LEU A 61 6.58 -8.62 -2.55
C LEU A 61 6.70 -8.31 -4.04
N PHE A 62 5.88 -7.40 -4.55
CA PHE A 62 5.97 -6.97 -5.95
C PHE A 62 7.29 -6.26 -6.27
N GLY A 63 7.74 -5.37 -5.38
CA GLY A 63 9.05 -4.73 -5.49
C GLY A 63 10.19 -5.75 -5.53
N MET A 64 10.19 -6.72 -4.60
CA MET A 64 11.19 -7.79 -4.56
C MET A 64 11.20 -8.63 -5.83
N THR A 65 10.02 -8.99 -6.36
CA THR A 65 9.92 -9.73 -7.62
C THR A 65 10.43 -8.92 -8.81
N GLY A 66 10.13 -7.62 -8.87
CA GLY A 66 10.63 -6.72 -9.91
C GLY A 66 12.16 -6.60 -9.88
N THR A 67 12.72 -6.30 -8.71
CA THR A 67 14.18 -6.24 -8.49
C THR A 67 14.86 -7.55 -8.90
N SER A 68 14.29 -8.70 -8.52
CA SER A 68 14.88 -10.00 -8.84
C SER A 68 14.83 -10.30 -10.34
N LEU A 69 13.71 -9.99 -11.01
CA LEU A 69 13.55 -10.17 -12.44
C LEU A 69 14.46 -9.23 -13.25
N ALA A 70 14.60 -7.97 -12.85
CA ALA A 70 15.46 -7.01 -13.50
C ALA A 70 16.94 -7.42 -13.44
N LEU A 71 17.41 -7.87 -12.27
CA LEU A 71 18.77 -8.38 -12.11
C LEU A 71 18.98 -9.67 -12.91
N LEU A 72 18.03 -10.60 -12.84
CA LEU A 72 18.09 -11.86 -13.58
C LEU A 72 18.20 -11.59 -15.09
N MET A 73 17.35 -10.71 -15.62
CA MET A 73 17.34 -10.34 -17.03
C MET A 73 18.69 -9.75 -17.48
N GLN A 74 19.21 -8.77 -16.73
CA GLN A 74 20.46 -8.09 -17.08
C GLN A 74 21.67 -9.03 -17.02
N ILE A 75 21.77 -9.85 -15.97
CA ILE A 75 22.85 -10.83 -15.82
C ILE A 75 22.76 -11.90 -16.90
N TRP A 76 21.56 -12.39 -17.21
CA TRP A 76 21.35 -13.40 -18.24
C TRP A 76 21.77 -12.88 -19.61
N MET A 77 21.23 -11.74 -20.04
CA MET A 77 21.45 -11.21 -21.39
C MET A 77 22.90 -10.77 -21.63
N LEU A 78 23.49 -10.01 -20.70
CA LEU A 78 24.82 -9.43 -20.88
C LEU A 78 25.96 -10.35 -20.41
N GLY A 79 25.67 -11.29 -19.51
CA GLY A 79 26.66 -12.20 -18.94
C GLY A 79 26.72 -13.56 -19.63
N TYR A 80 25.58 -14.12 -20.02
CA TYR A 80 25.50 -15.52 -20.49
C TYR A 80 25.06 -15.63 -21.95
N ASP A 81 23.97 -14.97 -22.34
CA ASP A 81 23.38 -15.12 -23.67
C ASP A 81 24.23 -14.45 -24.75
N TRP A 82 24.53 -13.16 -24.60
CA TRP A 82 25.39 -12.43 -25.52
C TRP A 82 26.41 -11.53 -24.80
N PRO A 83 27.54 -12.10 -24.35
CA PRO A 83 28.60 -11.33 -23.73
C PRO A 83 29.29 -10.42 -24.75
N MET A 84 29.06 -9.11 -24.62
CA MET A 84 29.66 -8.07 -25.47
C MET A 84 30.72 -7.27 -24.70
N ILE A 85 31.85 -7.00 -25.35
CA ILE A 85 32.90 -6.14 -24.78
C ILE A 85 32.51 -4.68 -25.03
N ILE A 86 31.84 -4.07 -24.05
CA ILE A 86 31.41 -2.67 -24.11
C ILE A 86 32.28 -1.84 -23.15
N GLY A 87 33.17 -1.01 -23.71
CA GLY A 87 34.03 -0.11 -22.93
C GLY A 87 35.01 -0.82 -21.99
N GLY A 88 35.36 -2.09 -22.26
CA GLY A 88 36.27 -2.90 -21.44
C GLY A 88 35.72 -3.30 -20.07
N LYS A 89 34.42 -3.16 -19.84
CA LYS A 89 33.78 -3.50 -18.55
C LYS A 89 33.53 -5.00 -18.43
N ASN A 90 33.53 -5.48 -17.19
CA ASN A 90 33.13 -6.85 -16.87
C ASN A 90 31.67 -7.09 -17.27
N PHE A 91 31.41 -8.25 -17.89
CA PHE A 91 30.11 -8.65 -18.44
C PHE A 91 28.96 -8.68 -17.40
N ALA A 92 29.28 -8.92 -16.13
CA ALA A 92 28.33 -8.86 -15.01
C ALA A 92 28.83 -7.89 -13.93
N SER A 93 28.75 -6.58 -14.23
CA SER A 93 29.07 -5.54 -13.25
C SER A 93 27.78 -5.01 -12.62
N LEU A 94 27.70 -5.11 -11.29
CA LEU A 94 26.50 -4.74 -10.53
C LEU A 94 26.22 -3.22 -10.51
N PRO A 95 27.22 -2.31 -10.37
CA PRO A 95 26.98 -0.86 -10.33
C PRO A 95 26.16 -0.29 -11.51
N PRO A 96 26.44 -0.63 -12.79
CA PRO A 96 25.64 -0.12 -13.92
C PRO A 96 24.23 -0.72 -13.99
N PHE A 97 23.94 -1.82 -13.31
CA PHE A 97 22.62 -2.45 -13.32
C PHE A 97 21.66 -1.85 -12.29
N ILE A 98 22.18 -1.11 -11.31
CA ILE A 98 21.37 -0.54 -10.22
C ILE A 98 20.30 0.44 -10.72
N PRO A 99 20.57 1.40 -11.64
CA PRO A 99 19.53 2.32 -12.10
C PRO A 99 18.35 1.59 -12.74
N VAL A 100 18.60 0.59 -13.59
CA VAL A 100 17.54 -0.20 -14.25
C VAL A 100 16.80 -1.10 -13.26
N THR A 101 17.49 -1.59 -12.23
CA THR A 101 16.89 -2.44 -11.19
C THR A 101 16.04 -1.63 -10.19
N PHE A 102 16.28 -0.32 -10.10
CA PHE A 102 15.58 0.59 -9.19
C PHE A 102 14.22 1.03 -9.73
N GLU A 103 14.11 1.22 -11.04
CA GLU A 103 12.83 1.51 -11.74
C GLU A 103 11.83 0.36 -11.60
#